data_AF-A0A0R1PKV3-F1
#
_entry.id   AF-A0A0R1PKV3-F1
#
_cell.length_a   1.000
_cell.length_b   1.000
_cell.length_c   1.000
_cell.angle_alpha   90.00
_cell.angle_beta   90.00
_cell.angle_gamma   90.00
#
_symmetry.space_group_name_H-M   'P 1'
#
loop_
_entity.id
_entity.type
_entity.pdbx_description
1 polymer ?
#
loop_
_entity_poly.entity_id
_entity_poly.type
_entity_poly.pdbx_seq_one_letter_code
_entity_poly.pdbx_strand_id
1 'polypeptide(L)' 'MNIQHNGELTDQEKWRATDKVKGLPLGSTEKQTLAEQQIEHDKKIRDQARQEALAELRKGFGNHA' A
#
# COMPACT_ATOMS: atom_id res chain seq x y z
N MET A 1 29.95 -8.19 26.63
CA MET A 1 28.49 -8.38 26.69
C MET A 1 27.94 -7.83 25.39
N ASN A 2 27.48 -8.68 24.46
CA ASN A 2 27.21 -8.29 23.06
C ASN A 2 25.71 -8.07 22.77
N ILE A 3 24.92 -7.77 23.80
CA ILE A 3 23.44 -7.82 23.76
C ILE A 3 22.83 -6.41 23.65
N GLN A 4 23.51 -5.46 22.99
CA GLN A 4 23.02 -4.07 22.83
C GLN A 4 22.17 -3.85 21.57
N HIS A 5 21.97 -4.88 20.74
CA HIS A 5 21.28 -4.77 19.45
C HIS A 5 20.05 -5.67 19.32
N ASN A 6 19.34 -5.96 20.41
CA ASN A 6 17.92 -6.34 20.32
C ASN A 6 17.04 -5.09 20.09
N GLY A 7 17.52 -4.17 19.23
CA GLY A 7 16.66 -3.11 18.73
C GLY A 7 15.54 -3.76 17.91
N GLU A 8 14.33 -3.20 17.98
CA GLU A 8 13.24 -3.65 17.12
C GLU A 8 13.75 -3.74 15.68
N LEU A 9 13.55 -4.90 15.06
CA LEU A 9 13.92 -5.11 13.67
C LEU A 9 13.22 -4.04 12.82
N THR A 10 13.98 -3.39 11.95
CA THR A 10 13.40 -2.52 10.93
C THR A 10 12.46 -3.33 10.03
N ASP A 11 11.50 -2.69 9.36
CA ASP A 11 10.54 -3.41 8.52
C ASP A 11 11.23 -4.20 7.39
N GLN A 12 12.35 -3.68 6.89
CA GLN A 12 13.20 -4.41 5.94
C GLN A 12 13.80 -5.69 6.55
N GLU A 13 14.23 -5.65 7.80
CA GLU A 13 14.75 -6.83 8.51
C GLU A 13 13.63 -7.83 8.83
N LYS A 14 12.43 -7.35 9.17
CA LYS A 14 11.24 -8.21 9.31
C LYS A 14 10.87 -8.89 8.00
N TRP A 15 10.92 -8.18 6.87
CA TRP A 15 10.69 -8.74 5.54
C TRP A 15 11.76 -9.79 5.18
N ARG A 16 13.04 -9.49 5.42
CA ARG A 16 14.13 -10.46 5.19
C ARG A 16 14.01 -11.69 6.08
N ALA A 17 13.63 -11.52 7.34
CA ALA A 17 13.38 -12.64 8.25
C ALA A 17 12.21 -13.49 7.75
N THR A 18 11.14 -12.85 7.28
CA THR A 18 9.97 -13.52 6.70
C THR A 18 10.33 -14.29 5.43
N ASP A 19 11.11 -13.70 4.53
CA ASP A 19 11.59 -14.36 3.31
C ASP A 19 12.43 -15.59 3.67
N LYS A 20 13.34 -15.47 4.64
CA LYS A 20 14.15 -16.59 5.13
C LYS A 20 13.31 -17.72 5.72
N VAL A 21 12.34 -17.40 6.58
CA VAL A 21 11.47 -18.40 7.22
C VAL A 21 10.59 -19.11 6.19
N LYS A 22 10.10 -18.38 5.18
CA LYS A 22 9.25 -18.94 4.12
C LYS A 22 10.03 -19.60 2.98
N GLY A 23 11.37 -19.55 3.00
CA GLY A 23 12.21 -20.03 1.90
C GLY A 23 12.05 -19.24 0.60
N LEU A 24 11.59 -17.98 0.69
CA LEU A 24 11.43 -17.09 -0.45
C LEU A 24 12.75 -16.36 -0.75
N PRO A 25 12.98 -15.95 -2.02
CA PRO A 25 14.09 -15.07 -2.36
C PRO A 25 14.04 -13.78 -1.52
N LEU A 26 15.19 -13.33 -1.02
CA LEU A 26 15.27 -12.09 -0.24
C LEU A 26 14.74 -10.90 -1.05
N GLY A 27 13.86 -10.12 -0.44
CA GLY A 27 13.16 -8.99 -1.07
C GLY A 27 11.83 -9.36 -1.73
N SER A 28 11.36 -10.61 -1.60
CA SER A 28 10.05 -11.00 -2.15
C SER A 28 8.91 -10.34 -1.37
N THR A 29 9.00 -10.34 -0.04
CA THR A 29 8.00 -9.70 0.82
C THR A 29 7.99 -8.18 0.60
N GLU A 30 9.16 -7.54 0.50
CA GLU A 30 9.28 -6.10 0.20
C GLU A 30 8.60 -5.74 -1.13
N LYS A 31 8.84 -6.53 -2.19
CA LYS A 31 8.22 -6.32 -3.50
C LYS A 31 6.70 -6.49 -3.46
N GLN A 32 6.19 -7.47 -2.73
CA GLN A 32 4.74 -7.65 -2.55
C GLN A 32 4.13 -6.45 -1.84
N THR A 33 4.71 -6.01 -0.73
CA THR A 33 4.22 -4.86 0.01
C THR A 33 4.22 -3.58 -0.83
N LEU A 34 5.27 -3.35 -1.64
CA LEU A 34 5.30 -2.22 -2.57
C LEU A 34 4.22 -2.31 -3.66
N ALA A 35 4.00 -3.50 -4.22
CA ALA A 35 2.96 -3.71 -5.22
C ALA A 35 1.56 -3.48 -4.65
N GLU A 36 1.29 -3.96 -3.43
CA GLU A 36 0.02 -3.74 -2.72
C GLU A 36 -0.21 -2.25 -2.44
N GLN A 37 0.81 -1.53 -1.98
CA GLN A 37 0.73 -0.08 -1.78
C GLN A 37 0.39 0.67 -3.07
N GLN A 38 1.00 0.27 -4.19
CA GLN A 38 0.72 0.88 -5.49
C GLN A 38 -0.73 0.62 -5.93
N ILE A 39 -1.22 -0.63 -5.78
CA ILE A 39 -2.60 -0.98 -6.13
C ILE A 39 -3.60 -0.19 -5.30
N GLU A 40 -3.37 -0.07 -3.99
CA GLU A 40 -4.24 0.67 -3.09
C GLU A 40 -4.24 2.18 -3.43
N HIS A 41 -3.08 2.72 -3.77
CA HIS A 41 -2.96 4.11 -4.21
C HIS A 41 -3.72 4.37 -5.53
N ASP A 42 -3.53 3.50 -6.52
CA ASP A 42 -4.20 3.60 -7.82
C ASP A 42 -5.72 3.43 -7.69
N LYS A 43 -6.16 2.57 -6.76
CA LYS A 43 -7.58 2.42 -6.43
C LYS A 43 -8.14 3.72 -5.84
N LYS A 44 -7.46 4.33 -4.87
CA LYS A 44 -7.89 5.61 -4.29
C LYS A 44 -8.00 6.73 -5.33
N ILE A 45 -7.04 6.82 -6.25
CA ILE A 45 -7.10 7.81 -7.35
C ILE A 45 -8.34 7.58 -8.22
N ARG A 46 -8.59 6.33 -8.63
CA ARG A 46 -9.76 6.01 -9.46
C ARG A 46 -11.07 6.29 -8.73
N ASP A 47 -11.16 5.93 -7.45
CA ASP A 47 -12.35 6.18 -6.66
C ASP A 47 -12.59 7.69 -6.47
N GLN A 48 -11.52 8.47 -6.25
CA GLN A 48 -11.60 9.93 -6.18
C GLN A 48 -12.08 10.54 -7.50
N ALA A 49 -11.47 10.15 -8.63
CA ALA A 49 -11.90 10.62 -9.95
C ALA A 49 -13.36 10.26 -10.26
N ARG A 50 -13.81 9.08 -9.80
CA ARG A 50 -15.21 8.66 -9.93
C ARG A 50 -16.15 9.53 -9.09
N GLN A 51 -15.78 9.86 -7.86
CA GLN A 51 -16.58 10.75 -7.00
C GLN A 51 -16.68 12.16 -7.60
N GLU A 52 -15.59 12.69 -8.12
CA GLU A 52 -15.57 14.00 -8.79
C GLU A 52 -16.46 14.02 -10.03
N ALA A 53 -16.35 13.01 -10.90
CA ALA A 53 -17.22 12.89 -12.07
C ALA A 53 -18.71 12.79 -11.67
N LEU A 54 -19.04 12.03 -10.62
CA LEU A 54 -20.40 11.93 -10.10
C LEU A 54 -20.91 13.27 -9.56
N ALA A 55 -20.06 14.03 -8.86
CA ALA A 55 -20.41 15.35 -8.33
C ALA A 55 -20.71 16.33 -9.47
N GLU A 56 -19.90 16.36 -10.52
CA GLU A 56 -20.12 17.20 -11.69
C GLU A 56 -21.41 16.84 -12.43
N LEU A 57 -21.68 15.54 -12.64
CA LEU A 57 -22.95 15.10 -13.23
C LEU A 57 -24.13 15.53 -12.36
N ARG A 58 -24.06 15.34 -11.04
CA ARG A 58 -25.13 15.73 -10.12
C ARG A 58 -25.40 17.23 -10.14
N LYS A 59 -24.36 18.07 -10.29
CA LYS A 59 -24.50 19.51 -10.43
C LYS A 59 -25.17 19.90 -11.76
N GLY A 60 -24.80 19.22 -12.85
CA GLY A 60 -25.41 19.42 -14.17
C GLY A 60 -26.89 19.05 -14.23
N PHE A 61 -27.29 17.95 -13.58
CA PHE A 61 -28.68 17.49 -13.56
C PHE A 61 -29.54 18.08 -12.43
N GLY A 62 -28.93 18.51 -11.31
CA GLY A 62 -29.64 19.04 -10.15
C GLY A 62 -30.15 20.48 -10.29
N ASN A 63 -29.73 21.20 -11.33
CA ASN A 63 -30.18 22.58 -11.62
C ASN A 63 -31.41 22.64 -12.56
N HIS A 64 -32.06 21.50 -12.84
CA HIS A 64 -33.30 21.40 -13.62
C HIS A 64 -34.49 20.90 -12.77
N ALA A 65 -34.68 21.47 -11.58
CA ALA A 65 -35.87 21.29 -10.74
C ALA A 65 -36.49 22.63 -10.39
#